data_AF-A0A7V0VF66-F1
#
_entry.id   AF-A0A7V0VF66-F1
#
_cell.length_a   1.000
_cell.length_b   1.000
_cell.length_c   1.000
_cell.angle_alpha   90.00
_cell.angle_beta   90.00
_cell.angle_gamma   90.00
#
_symmetry.space_group_name_H-M   'P 1'
#
loop_
_entity.id
_entity.type
_entity.pdbx_description
1 polymer ?
#
loop_
_entity_poly.entity_id
_entity_poly.type
_entity_poly.pdbx_seq_one_letter_code
_entity_poly.pdbx_strand_id
1 'polypeptide(L)'
;MLKMKGAVMKKLLFTILIISLNLNAQTYINKNWVLFNKNNSPLLSNSINALFIDDDGGYWISSVGENNRGYLQLFKDGLWLTFDSSNSPLNTWGCPKSKER
;
A
#
# COMPACT_ATOMS: atom_id res chain seq x y z
N MET A 1 15.72 -24.17 -37.20
CA MET A 1 16.14 -24.22 -35.78
C MET A 1 17.65 -24.02 -35.69
N LEU A 2 18.12 -22.78 -35.48
CA LEU A 2 19.55 -22.47 -35.46
C LEU A 2 20.21 -23.03 -34.19
N LYS A 3 21.20 -23.91 -34.34
CA LYS A 3 22.06 -24.35 -33.23
C LYS A 3 23.08 -23.25 -32.92
N MET A 4 22.97 -22.62 -31.76
CA MET A 4 23.99 -21.68 -31.28
C MET A 4 25.27 -22.45 -30.86
N LYS A 5 26.44 -21.96 -31.29
CA LYS A 5 27.74 -22.57 -30.93
C LYS A 5 27.96 -22.51 -29.42
N GLY A 6 28.52 -23.57 -28.82
CA GLY A 6 28.65 -23.72 -27.36
C GLY A 6 29.37 -22.58 -26.63
N ALA A 7 30.33 -21.91 -27.27
CA ALA A 7 30.99 -20.73 -26.71
C ALA A 7 30.05 -19.51 -26.59
N VAL A 8 29.12 -19.33 -27.55
CA VAL A 8 28.11 -18.27 -27.53
C VAL A 8 27.05 -18.57 -26.47
N MET A 9 26.66 -19.84 -26.31
CA MET A 9 25.71 -20.26 -25.28
C MET A 9 26.30 -20.07 -23.87
N LYS A 10 27.58 -20.37 -23.65
CA LYS A 10 28.26 -20.11 -22.37
C LYS A 10 28.31 -18.61 -22.04
N LYS A 11 28.60 -17.74 -23.02
CA LYS A 11 28.54 -16.28 -22.84
C LYS A 11 27.12 -15.80 -22.50
N LEU A 12 26.11 -16.31 -23.20
CA LEU A 12 24.70 -16.00 -22.95
C LEU A 12 24.24 -16.45 -21.55
N LEU A 13 24.62 -17.66 -21.13
CA LEU A 13 24.32 -18.18 -19.79
C LEU A 13 25.01 -17.34 -18.70
N PHE A 14 26.25 -16.90 -18.94
CA PHE A 14 26.99 -16.06 -17.99
C PHE A 14 26.38 -14.66 -17.86
N THR A 15 25.90 -14.06 -18.95
CA THR A 15 25.19 -12.76 -18.88
C THR A 15 23.84 -12.89 -18.17
N ILE A 16 23.09 -13.97 -18.39
CA ILE A 16 21.84 -14.24 -17.67
C ILE A 16 22.10 -14.47 -16.17
N LEU A 17 23.19 -15.17 -15.83
CA LEU A 17 23.61 -15.36 -14.44
C LEU A 17 23.95 -14.02 -13.76
N ILE A 18 24.68 -13.13 -14.44
CA ILE A 18 24.99 -11.80 -13.91
C ILE A 18 23.71 -10.97 -13.71
N ILE A 19 22.77 -10.99 -14.66
CA ILE A 19 21.49 -10.27 -14.53
C ILE A 19 20.67 -10.81 -13.34
N SER A 20 20.58 -12.13 -13.19
CA SER A 20 19.83 -12.78 -12.10
C SER A 20 20.47 -12.59 -10.72
N LEU A 21 21.79 -12.45 -10.63
CA LEU A 21 22.48 -12.08 -9.38
C LEU A 21 22.28 -10.60 -9.03
N ASN A 22 22.23 -9.71 -10.02
CA ASN A 22 21.99 -8.28 -9.81
C ASN A 22 20.54 -7.94 -9.42
N LEU A 23 19.57 -8.77 -9.81
CA LEU A 23 18.17 -8.65 -9.37
C LEU A 23 18.01 -8.80 -7.84
N ASN A 24 18.89 -9.57 -7.20
CA ASN A 24 18.86 -9.80 -5.75
C ASN A 24 19.78 -8.86 -4.95
N ALA A 25 20.73 -8.17 -5.60
CA ALA A 25 21.66 -7.26 -4.92
C ALA A 25 21.06 -5.85 -4.68
N GLN A 26 20.01 -5.48 -5.41
CA GLN A 26 19.31 -4.20 -5.22
C GLN A 26 18.35 -4.18 -4.02
N THR A 27 18.07 -5.33 -3.41
CA THR A 27 17.09 -5.45 -2.32
C THR A 27 17.69 -5.38 -0.90
N TYR A 28 19.01 -5.38 -0.74
CA TYR A 28 19.63 -5.36 0.60
C TYR A 28 20.01 -3.96 1.12
N ILE A 29 19.99 -2.92 0.27
CA ILE A 29 20.27 -1.51 0.66
C ILE A 29 19.07 -0.58 0.46
N ASN A 30 18.03 -0.99 -0.27
CA ASN A 30 16.78 -0.24 -0.34
C ASN A 30 15.68 -1.00 0.40
N LYS A 31 15.40 -0.59 1.63
CA LYS A 31 14.05 -0.79 2.19
C LYS A 31 13.09 -0.11 1.21
N ASN A 32 12.42 -0.87 0.36
CA ASN A 32 11.44 -0.37 -0.59
C ASN A 32 10.22 0.09 0.21
N TRP A 33 10.27 1.32 0.72
CA TRP A 33 9.12 1.97 1.31
C TRP A 33 8.08 2.17 0.21
N VAL A 34 6.88 1.66 0.45
CA VAL A 34 5.73 1.98 -0.39
C VAL A 34 5.13 3.28 0.14
N LEU A 35 5.17 4.34 -0.68
CA LEU A 35 4.65 5.65 -0.32
C LEU A 35 3.16 5.73 -0.65
N PHE A 36 2.32 5.90 0.36
CA PHE A 36 0.90 6.21 0.20
C PHE A 36 0.63 7.68 0.55
N ASN A 37 -0.16 8.36 -0.27
CA ASN A 37 -0.64 9.72 -0.11
C ASN A 37 -2.06 9.84 -0.70
N LYS A 38 -2.71 10.99 -0.50
CA LYS A 38 -4.09 11.22 -0.95
C LYS A 38 -4.30 11.12 -2.47
N ASN A 39 -3.23 11.18 -3.27
CA ASN A 39 -3.30 11.13 -4.72
C ASN A 39 -3.11 9.71 -5.29
N ASN A 40 -2.56 8.77 -4.51
CA ASN A 40 -2.27 7.41 -4.96
C ASN A 40 -2.91 6.31 -4.10
N SER A 41 -3.80 6.71 -3.19
CA SER A 41 -4.52 5.81 -2.30
C SER A 41 -5.88 6.40 -1.92
N PRO A 42 -6.77 5.59 -1.34
CA PRO A 42 -8.02 6.08 -0.73
C PRO A 42 -7.84 6.91 0.56
N LEU A 43 -6.60 7.32 0.90
CA LEU A 43 -6.36 8.30 1.95
C LEU A 43 -7.04 9.62 1.60
N LEU A 44 -7.80 10.16 2.55
CA LEU A 44 -8.56 11.41 2.36
C LEU A 44 -7.75 12.66 2.78
N SER A 45 -6.62 12.45 3.44
CA SER A 45 -5.66 13.48 3.80
C SER A 45 -4.26 12.90 3.88
N ASN A 46 -3.26 13.73 3.58
CA ASN A 46 -1.85 13.42 3.84
C ASN A 46 -1.49 13.62 5.32
N SER A 47 -2.33 14.35 6.07
CA SER A 47 -2.17 14.53 7.50
C SER A 47 -2.87 13.39 8.23
N ILE A 48 -2.08 12.51 8.82
CA ILE A 48 -2.56 11.34 9.57
C ILE A 48 -2.65 11.70 11.05
N ASN A 49 -3.81 11.47 11.65
CA ASN A 49 -4.08 11.76 13.06
C ASN A 49 -3.67 10.61 13.97
N ALA A 50 -3.90 9.37 13.53
CA ALA A 50 -3.47 8.17 14.25
C ALA A 50 -3.21 7.01 13.28
N LEU A 51 -2.34 6.10 13.70
CA LEU A 51 -2.02 4.85 13.03
C LEU A 51 -2.00 3.74 14.08
N PHE A 52 -2.72 2.66 13.82
CA PHE A 52 -2.76 1.46 14.66
C PHE A 52 -2.59 0.22 13.79
N ILE A 53 -1.87 -0.78 14.29
CA ILE A 53 -1.67 -2.06 13.61
C ILE A 53 -2.38 -3.11 14.45
N ASP A 54 -3.31 -3.84 13.85
CA ASP A 54 -4.00 -4.94 14.53
C ASP A 54 -3.17 -6.24 14.48
N ASP A 55 -3.56 -7.20 15.34
CA ASP A 55 -2.88 -8.50 15.45
C ASP A 55 -2.98 -9.35 14.17
N ASP A 56 -3.92 -9.02 13.27
CA ASP A 56 -4.10 -9.67 11.98
C ASP A 56 -3.34 -8.96 10.84
N GLY A 57 -2.47 -7.98 11.16
CA GLY A 57 -1.61 -7.26 10.21
C GLY A 57 -2.30 -6.14 9.42
N GLY A 58 -3.49 -5.71 9.84
CA GLY A 58 -4.21 -4.57 9.28
C GLY A 58 -3.68 -3.23 9.82
N TYR A 59 -3.52 -2.25 8.93
CA TYR A 59 -3.14 -0.88 9.27
C TYR A 59 -4.40 0.00 9.32
N TRP A 60 -4.81 0.38 10.52
CA TRP A 60 -5.90 1.31 10.78
C TRP A 60 -5.36 2.72 10.84
N ILE A 61 -5.86 3.59 9.97
CA ILE A 61 -5.37 4.95 9.76
C ILE A 61 -6.53 5.91 9.97
N SER A 62 -6.40 6.86 10.88
CA SER A 62 -7.38 7.92 11.04
C SER A 62 -6.86 9.22 10.44
N SER A 63 -7.73 9.91 9.72
CA SER A 63 -7.41 11.19 9.09
C SER A 63 -8.61 12.12 9.14
N VAL A 64 -8.36 13.43 9.04
CA VAL A 64 -9.41 14.44 8.86
C VAL A 64 -9.37 14.92 7.42
N GLY A 65 -10.50 14.78 6.73
CA GLY A 65 -10.63 15.26 5.34
C GLY A 65 -10.78 16.78 5.29
N GLU A 66 -10.70 17.34 4.08
CA GLU A 66 -10.78 18.80 3.85
C GLU A 66 -12.12 19.42 4.31
N ASN A 67 -13.16 18.59 4.48
CA ASN A 67 -14.47 18.98 5.01
C ASN A 67 -14.58 18.91 6.54
N ASN A 68 -13.46 18.81 7.26
CA ASN A 68 -13.37 18.65 8.71
C ASN A 68 -14.06 17.38 9.27
N ARG A 69 -14.38 16.40 8.42
CA ARG A 69 -14.89 15.10 8.89
C ARG A 69 -13.75 14.16 9.21
N GLY A 70 -13.91 13.40 10.28
CA GLY A 70 -13.01 12.28 10.59
C GLY A 70 -13.30 11.09 9.71
N TYR A 71 -12.26 10.38 9.32
CA TYR A 71 -12.31 9.17 8.50
C TYR A 71 -11.42 8.09 9.10
N LEU A 72 -11.79 6.84 8.88
CA LEU A 72 -11.01 5.67 9.25
C LEU A 72 -10.74 4.83 8.00
N GLN A 73 -9.48 4.64 7.64
CA GLN A 73 -9.05 3.73 6.59
C GLN A 73 -8.44 2.47 7.21
N LEU A 74 -8.69 1.31 6.59
CA LEU A 74 -7.96 0.07 6.85
C LEU A 74 -7.20 -0.32 5.59
N PHE A 75 -5.89 -0.52 5.72
CA PHE A 75 -5.07 -1.13 4.69
C PHE A 75 -4.65 -2.53 5.11
N LYS A 76 -4.97 -3.54 4.29
CA LYS A 76 -4.62 -4.95 4.56
C LYS A 76 -4.48 -5.70 3.24
N ASP A 77 -3.42 -6.49 3.11
CA ASP A 77 -3.17 -7.33 1.94
C ASP A 77 -3.20 -6.59 0.59
N GLY A 78 -2.73 -5.33 0.57
CA GLY A 78 -2.74 -4.48 -0.63
C GLY A 78 -4.09 -3.82 -0.93
N LEU A 79 -5.11 -4.05 -0.11
CA LEU A 79 -6.46 -3.53 -0.28
C LEU A 79 -6.78 -2.44 0.75
N TRP A 80 -7.65 -1.53 0.35
CA TRP A 80 -8.11 -0.40 1.16
C TRP A 80 -9.61 -0.49 1.42
N LEU A 81 -10.01 -0.29 2.67
CA LEU A 81 -11.39 -0.04 3.07
C LEU A 81 -11.48 1.33 3.74
N THR A 82 -12.54 2.06 3.47
CA THR A 82 -12.79 3.40 4.04
C THR A 82 -14.10 3.40 4.79
N PHE A 83 -14.07 3.88 6.03
CA PHE A 83 -15.21 3.98 6.92
C PHE A 83 -15.49 5.43 7.29
N ASP A 84 -16.77 5.79 7.25
CA ASP A 84 -17.30 7.07 7.69
C ASP A 84 -18.71 6.89 8.28
N SER A 85 -19.39 8.00 8.59
CA SER A 85 -20.74 7.98 9.15
C SER A 85 -21.83 7.53 8.15
N SER A 86 -21.49 7.43 6.87
CA SER A 86 -22.41 6.94 5.84
C SER A 86 -22.52 5.42 5.85
N ASN A 87 -21.43 4.71 6.11
CA ASN A 87 -21.31 3.26 5.94
C ASN A 87 -20.93 2.48 7.21
N SER A 88 -20.76 3.16 8.34
CA SER A 88 -20.39 2.53 9.60
C SER A 88 -21.08 3.19 10.79
N PRO A 89 -21.08 2.55 11.97
CA PRO A 89 -21.55 3.16 13.21
C PRO A 89 -20.65 4.31 13.73
N LEU A 90 -19.59 4.69 13.02
CA LEU A 90 -18.69 5.76 13.43
C LEU A 90 -19.43 7.10 13.39
N ASN A 91 -19.46 7.77 14.54
CA ASN A 91 -19.87 9.16 14.60
C ASN A 91 -18.69 10.03 14.17
N THR A 92 -18.74 10.57 12.96
CA THR A 92 -17.77 11.57 12.50
C THR A 92 -18.29 12.94 12.95
N TRP A 93 -17.38 13.87 13.31
CA TRP A 93 -17.77 15.23 13.68
C TRP A 93 -18.37 15.94 12.44
N GLY A 94 -19.68 15.79 12.24
CA GLY A 94 -20.38 16.26 11.06
C GLY A 94 -21.65 15.45 10.75
N CYS A 95 -22.77 15.92 11.31
CA CYS A 95 -24.15 15.45 11.18
C CYS A 95 -24.49 14.16 11.95
N PRO A 96 -25.21 14.24 13.09
CA PRO A 96 -25.80 13.06 13.69
C PRO A 96 -26.85 12.53 12.70
N LYS A 97 -26.66 11.32 12.16
CA LYS A 97 -27.81 10.58 11.64
C LYS A 97 -28.76 10.41 12.81
N SER A 98 -29.93 11.03 12.70
CA SER A 98 -31.05 10.80 13.60
C SER A 98 -31.19 9.29 13.78
N LYS A 99 -31.17 8.84 15.03
CA LYS A 99 -31.59 7.49 15.38
C LYS A 99 -32.99 7.27 14.79
N GLU A 100 -33.09 6.49 13.74
CA GLU A 100 -34.34 5.80 13.43
C GLU A 100 -34.27 4.43 14.10
N ARG A 101 -35.34 4.14 14.84
CA ARG A 101 -35.51 2.95 15.69
C ARG A 101 -35.71 1.70 14.86
#